data_AF-H9FGY7-F1
#
_entry.id   AF-H9FGY7-F1
#
_cell.length_a   1.000
_cell.length_b   1.000
_cell.length_c   1.000
_cell.angle_alpha   90.00
_cell.angle_beta   90.00
_cell.angle_gamma   90.00
#
_symmetry.space_group_name_H-M   'P 1'
#
loop_
_entity.id
_entity.type
_entity.pdbx_description
1 polymer ?
#
loop_
_entity_poly.entity_id
_entity_poly.type
_entity_poly.pdbx_seq_one_letter_code
_entity_poly.pdbx_strand_id
1 'polypeptide(L)'
;FQHMPIIAYLISKRQSVNMTDVNGQTPLMLSAHKVIGPEPTGFLLKFNPSLNVVDKIHQNTPLHWAVAAGNVNAVDKLLEAGSSLDIQNVKGETPLDMALQNKNQLIIHMLKTEAKMRTNQKFRLWRWLQKCELFLLLMLSVITMWAVGYILDFNSDSWLLKGCLLVTLFFLTSLFPRFLVGYKNLIYLPTAFLLSSIFWIFMTWFILFFPDLAGAPFYFSFIFSIVAFLYFFYKTWATDPGFTKASEEEKKVNIITLAETGCLDFRTFCTSCLIRKPLRSLHCHVCNSCVARYDQHCLWTGRCIGFG
;
A
#
# COMPACT_ATOMS: atom_id res chain seq x y z
N PHE A 1 -19.12 5.74 -18.61
CA PHE A 1 -18.22 5.99 -17.45
C PHE A 1 -17.11 4.93 -17.27
N GLN A 2 -16.61 4.32 -18.36
CA GLN A 2 -15.48 3.36 -18.33
C GLN A 2 -14.39 3.70 -19.36
N HIS A 3 -14.30 4.96 -19.79
CA HIS A 3 -13.44 5.37 -20.90
C HIS A 3 -12.09 5.92 -20.43
N MET A 4 -11.48 5.28 -19.43
CA MET A 4 -10.09 5.59 -19.01
C MET A 4 -9.11 5.53 -20.19
N PRO A 5 -9.24 4.56 -21.11
CA PRO A 5 -8.54 4.59 -22.40
C PRO A 5 -8.62 5.92 -23.15
N ILE A 6 -9.83 6.50 -23.26
CA ILE A 6 -10.04 7.77 -23.98
C ILE A 6 -9.39 8.93 -23.23
N ILE A 7 -9.54 8.98 -21.90
CA ILE A 7 -8.87 9.99 -21.06
C ILE A 7 -7.35 9.90 -21.25
N ALA A 8 -6.79 8.69 -21.20
CA ALA A 8 -5.36 8.45 -21.41
C ALA A 8 -4.89 8.96 -22.78
N TYR A 9 -5.67 8.65 -23.83
CA TYR A 9 -5.38 9.06 -25.20
C TYR A 9 -5.38 10.58 -25.35
N LEU A 10 -6.42 11.26 -24.87
CA LEU A 10 -6.54 12.71 -24.94
C LEU A 10 -5.40 13.43 -24.22
N ILE A 11 -5.06 12.99 -23.01
CA ILE A 11 -3.92 13.55 -22.25
C ILE A 11 -2.60 13.26 -22.97
N SER A 12 -2.44 12.06 -23.55
CA SER A 12 -1.25 11.70 -24.33
C SER A 12 -1.10 12.55 -25.60
N LYS A 13 -2.22 13.00 -26.20
CA LYS A 13 -2.27 13.98 -27.30
C LYS A 13 -2.06 15.43 -26.86
N ARG A 14 -1.46 15.64 -25.68
CA ARG A 14 -1.11 16.96 -25.10
C ARG A 14 -2.31 17.79 -24.64
N GLN A 15 -3.49 17.21 -24.47
CA GLN A 15 -4.59 17.93 -23.82
C GLN A 15 -4.25 18.15 -22.34
N SER A 16 -4.45 19.38 -21.86
CA SER A 16 -4.18 19.73 -20.46
C SER A 16 -5.14 19.01 -19.52
N VAL A 17 -4.60 18.33 -18.50
CA VAL A 17 -5.38 17.66 -17.46
C VAL A 17 -6.18 18.65 -16.61
N ASN A 18 -5.75 19.91 -16.58
CA ASN A 18 -6.37 21.00 -15.81
C ASN A 18 -7.26 21.91 -16.66
N MET A 19 -7.54 21.56 -17.91
CA MET A 19 -8.45 22.34 -18.76
C MET A 19 -9.82 22.45 -18.09
N THR A 20 -10.34 23.66 -17.96
CA THR A 20 -11.62 23.90 -17.26
C THR A 20 -12.78 24.00 -18.24
N ASP A 21 -13.97 23.64 -17.77
CA ASP A 21 -15.21 23.92 -18.48
C ASP A 21 -15.65 25.39 -18.31
N VAL A 22 -16.83 25.73 -18.82
CA VAL A 22 -17.42 27.08 -18.71
C VAL A 22 -17.62 27.55 -17.27
N ASN A 23 -17.81 26.61 -16.34
CA ASN A 23 -17.98 26.87 -14.90
C ASN A 23 -16.64 26.94 -14.16
N GLY A 24 -15.52 26.76 -14.86
CA GLY A 24 -14.21 26.68 -14.24
C GLY A 24 -13.90 25.33 -13.59
N GLN A 25 -14.71 24.30 -13.83
CA GLN A 25 -14.49 22.97 -13.24
C GLN A 25 -13.46 22.19 -14.05
N THR A 26 -12.47 21.60 -13.38
CA THR A 26 -11.49 20.69 -14.01
C THR A 26 -12.08 19.28 -14.17
N PRO A 27 -11.52 18.43 -15.05
CA PRO A 27 -11.87 17.01 -15.15
C PRO A 27 -11.84 16.29 -13.80
N LEU A 28 -10.88 16.66 -12.93
CA LEU A 28 -10.74 16.10 -11.59
C LEU A 28 -11.91 16.50 -10.66
N MET A 29 -12.37 17.76 -10.73
CA MET A 29 -13.56 18.20 -9.99
C MET A 29 -14.81 17.48 -10.47
N LEU A 30 -14.97 17.37 -11.79
CA LEU A 30 -16.11 16.68 -12.40
C LEU A 30 -16.12 15.19 -12.04
N SER A 31 -14.97 14.52 -12.04
CA SER A 31 -14.88 13.11 -11.66
C SER A 31 -15.19 12.90 -10.17
N ALA A 32 -14.68 13.78 -9.30
CA ALA A 32 -14.92 13.73 -7.87
C ALA A 32 -16.40 13.97 -7.52
N HIS A 33 -17.06 14.89 -8.22
CA HIS A 33 -18.45 15.25 -7.98
C HIS A 33 -19.45 14.26 -8.57
N LYS A 34 -19.31 13.93 -9.86
CA LYS A 34 -20.36 13.26 -10.63
C LYS A 34 -20.21 11.73 -10.69
N VAL A 35 -19.06 11.17 -10.28
CA VAL A 35 -18.80 9.73 -10.44
C VAL A 35 -18.62 9.03 -9.11
N ILE A 36 -19.66 8.33 -8.70
CA ILE A 36 -19.65 7.45 -7.52
C ILE A 36 -19.31 6.04 -8.02
N GLY A 37 -18.03 5.71 -8.12
CA GLY A 37 -17.58 4.41 -8.64
C GLY A 37 -16.07 4.34 -8.88
N PRO A 38 -15.53 3.15 -9.25
CA PRO A 38 -14.10 2.97 -9.38
C PRO A 38 -13.52 3.76 -10.56
N GLU A 39 -12.69 4.72 -10.14
CA GLU A 39 -11.39 5.13 -10.66
C GLU A 39 -11.20 6.38 -11.51
N PRO A 40 -12.16 7.13 -12.09
CA PRO A 40 -11.80 8.30 -12.91
C PRO A 40 -10.98 9.33 -12.14
N THR A 41 -11.30 9.56 -10.87
CA THR A 41 -10.50 10.40 -9.97
C THR A 41 -9.10 9.82 -9.75
N GLY A 42 -8.99 8.54 -9.34
CA GLY A 42 -7.70 7.88 -9.11
C GLY A 42 -6.82 7.77 -10.36
N PHE A 43 -7.44 7.64 -11.53
CA PHE A 43 -6.75 7.57 -12.83
C PHE A 43 -6.27 8.95 -13.28
N LEU A 44 -7.11 9.98 -13.19
CA LEU A 44 -6.70 11.35 -13.49
C LEU A 44 -5.53 11.79 -12.60
N LEU A 45 -5.54 11.40 -11.32
CA LEU A 45 -4.45 11.70 -10.39
C LEU A 45 -3.08 11.19 -10.83
N LYS A 46 -3.01 10.14 -11.66
CA LYS A 46 -1.74 9.61 -12.20
C LYS A 46 -1.06 10.55 -13.17
N PHE A 47 -1.81 11.48 -13.76
CA PHE A 47 -1.28 12.49 -14.65
C PHE A 47 -0.93 13.80 -13.92
N ASN A 48 -0.80 13.75 -12.59
CA ASN A 48 -0.43 14.87 -11.72
C ASN A 48 -1.25 16.15 -11.97
N PRO A 49 -2.59 16.08 -11.90
CA PRO A 49 -3.44 17.25 -12.00
C PRO A 49 -3.20 18.19 -10.82
N SER A 50 -3.55 19.46 -11.01
CA SER A 50 -3.48 20.45 -9.95
C SER A 50 -4.61 20.23 -8.95
N LEU A 51 -4.26 19.90 -7.70
CA LEU A 51 -5.21 19.52 -6.65
C LEU A 51 -5.88 20.71 -5.96
N ASN A 52 -5.26 21.88 -6.04
CA ASN A 52 -5.68 23.09 -5.32
C ASN A 52 -6.35 24.13 -6.24
N VAL A 53 -6.72 23.74 -7.46
CA VAL A 53 -7.52 24.60 -8.35
C VAL A 53 -8.91 24.75 -7.75
N VAL A 54 -9.51 25.92 -7.95
CA VAL A 54 -10.87 26.23 -7.51
C VAL A 54 -11.75 26.52 -8.73
N ASP A 55 -13.01 26.13 -8.68
CA ASP A 55 -13.96 26.50 -9.75
C ASP A 55 -14.33 27.98 -9.67
N LYS A 56 -14.93 28.52 -10.73
CA LYS A 56 -15.24 29.96 -10.81
C LYS A 56 -16.48 30.36 -10.02
N ILE A 57 -17.40 29.43 -9.77
CA ILE A 57 -18.73 29.73 -9.22
C ILE A 57 -18.69 29.70 -7.69
N HIS A 58 -18.16 28.62 -7.12
CA HIS A 58 -18.18 28.38 -5.68
C HIS A 58 -16.80 28.49 -5.04
N GLN A 59 -15.74 28.65 -5.84
CA GLN A 59 -14.36 28.50 -5.40
C GLN A 59 -14.10 27.16 -4.66
N ASN A 60 -14.82 26.11 -5.04
CA ASN A 60 -14.64 24.77 -4.49
C ASN A 60 -13.45 24.09 -5.17
N THR A 61 -12.60 23.48 -4.35
CA THR A 61 -11.53 22.57 -4.82
C THR A 61 -12.11 21.19 -5.21
N PRO A 62 -11.34 20.32 -5.91
CA PRO A 62 -11.76 18.93 -6.13
C PRO A 62 -12.18 18.21 -4.84
N LEU A 63 -11.53 18.51 -3.71
CA LEU A 63 -11.87 17.92 -2.41
C LEU A 63 -13.22 18.42 -1.89
N HIS A 64 -13.53 19.71 -2.01
CA HIS A 64 -14.88 20.23 -1.68
C HIS A 64 -15.96 19.52 -2.50
N TRP A 65 -15.73 19.37 -3.81
CA TRP A 65 -16.66 18.68 -4.70
C TRP A 65 -16.85 17.19 -4.35
N ALA A 66 -15.79 16.49 -3.94
CA ALA A 66 -15.86 15.12 -3.45
C ALA A 66 -16.70 15.02 -2.16
N VAL A 67 -16.50 15.95 -1.22
CA VAL A 67 -17.24 16.02 0.05
C VAL A 67 -18.71 16.36 -0.19
N ALA A 68 -18.99 17.32 -1.09
CA ALA A 68 -20.34 17.71 -1.47
C ALA A 68 -21.12 16.53 -2.08
N ALA A 69 -20.46 15.69 -2.87
CA ALA A 69 -21.04 14.49 -3.45
C ALA A 69 -21.13 13.30 -2.48
N GLY A 70 -20.51 13.38 -1.30
CA GLY A 70 -20.38 12.24 -0.38
C GLY A 70 -19.51 11.11 -0.94
N ASN A 71 -18.63 11.40 -1.91
CA ASN A 71 -17.85 10.41 -2.63
C ASN A 71 -16.61 9.99 -1.84
N VAL A 72 -16.78 9.02 -0.94
CA VAL A 72 -15.74 8.52 -0.03
C VAL A 72 -14.47 8.09 -0.78
N ASN A 73 -14.61 7.40 -1.92
CA ASN A 73 -13.47 6.93 -2.71
C ASN A 73 -12.67 8.10 -3.33
N ALA A 74 -13.35 9.13 -3.84
CA ALA A 74 -12.67 10.32 -4.35
C ALA A 74 -11.99 11.10 -3.23
N VAL A 75 -12.63 11.22 -2.05
CA VAL A 75 -12.01 11.82 -0.87
C VAL A 75 -10.73 11.07 -0.51
N ASP A 76 -10.78 9.75 -0.37
CA ASP A 76 -9.60 8.92 -0.05
C ASP A 76 -8.45 9.18 -1.02
N LYS A 77 -8.72 9.11 -2.33
CA LYS A 77 -7.70 9.31 -3.37
C LYS A 77 -7.14 10.73 -3.40
N LEU A 78 -7.97 11.74 -3.19
CA LEU A 78 -7.54 13.14 -3.14
C LEU A 78 -6.69 13.44 -1.90
N LEU A 79 -7.00 12.82 -0.76
CA LEU A 79 -6.19 12.90 0.45
C LEU A 79 -4.84 12.21 0.27
N GLU A 80 -4.82 10.99 -0.29
CA GLU A 80 -3.60 10.26 -0.66
C GLU A 80 -2.70 11.08 -1.61
N ALA A 81 -3.30 11.82 -2.55
CA ALA A 81 -2.58 12.68 -3.48
C ALA A 81 -2.04 13.97 -2.85
N GLY A 82 -2.40 14.29 -1.60
CA GLY A 82 -1.92 15.49 -0.90
C GLY A 82 -2.75 16.75 -1.14
N SER A 83 -4.05 16.63 -1.45
CA SER A 83 -4.93 17.80 -1.62
C SER A 83 -4.95 18.66 -0.36
N SER A 84 -5.01 19.99 -0.50
CA SER A 84 -5.06 20.90 0.64
C SER A 84 -6.37 20.77 1.43
N LEU A 85 -6.26 20.83 2.76
CA LEU A 85 -7.39 20.80 3.69
C LEU A 85 -7.84 22.21 4.13
N ASP A 86 -7.01 23.22 3.86
CA ASP A 86 -7.14 24.55 4.46
C ASP A 86 -7.75 25.59 3.50
N ILE A 87 -7.96 25.22 2.23
CA ILE A 87 -8.56 26.13 1.24
C ILE A 87 -10.03 26.31 1.58
N GLN A 88 -10.48 27.56 1.60
CA GLN A 88 -11.87 27.93 1.83
C GLN A 88 -12.57 28.24 0.51
N ASN A 89 -13.84 27.86 0.43
CA ASN A 89 -14.71 28.21 -0.68
C ASN A 89 -15.28 29.65 -0.53
N VAL A 90 -16.17 30.08 -1.45
CA VAL A 90 -16.79 31.42 -1.41
C VAL A 90 -17.54 31.71 -0.10
N LYS A 91 -18.03 30.68 0.60
CA LYS A 91 -18.73 30.81 1.88
C LYS A 91 -17.77 30.84 3.09
N GLY A 92 -16.46 30.77 2.87
CA GLY A 92 -15.47 30.66 3.93
C GLY A 92 -15.37 29.24 4.53
N GLU A 93 -15.99 28.24 3.89
CA GLU A 93 -16.03 26.86 4.40
C GLU A 93 -14.83 26.09 3.88
N THR A 94 -14.16 25.35 4.76
CA THR A 94 -13.19 24.31 4.38
C THR A 94 -13.90 23.01 3.97
N PRO A 95 -13.20 22.03 3.37
CA PRO A 95 -13.79 20.72 3.09
C PRO A 95 -14.30 20.01 4.36
N LEU A 96 -13.68 20.27 5.52
CA LEU A 96 -14.14 19.73 6.80
C LEU A 96 -15.45 20.39 7.25
N ASP A 97 -15.59 21.70 7.07
CA ASP A 97 -16.82 22.43 7.42
C ASP A 97 -18.00 21.95 6.57
N MET A 98 -17.78 21.75 5.26
CA MET A 98 -18.79 21.14 4.39
C MET A 98 -19.16 19.72 4.84
N ALA A 99 -18.19 18.90 5.25
CA ALA A 99 -18.44 17.55 5.74
C ALA A 99 -19.28 17.54 7.03
N LEU A 100 -19.03 18.51 7.93
CA LEU A 100 -19.80 18.71 9.16
C LEU A 100 -21.23 19.14 8.87
N GLN A 101 -21.44 20.08 7.94
CA GLN A 101 -22.78 20.50 7.50
C GLN A 101 -23.57 19.34 6.88
N ASN A 102 -22.91 18.53 6.06
CA ASN A 102 -23.51 17.35 5.43
C ASN A 102 -23.71 16.17 6.41
N LYS A 103 -23.21 16.28 7.65
CA LYS A 103 -23.27 15.26 8.72
C LYS A 103 -22.70 13.88 8.31
N ASN A 104 -21.78 13.84 7.36
CA ASN A 104 -21.18 12.58 6.89
C ASN A 104 -20.01 12.15 7.81
N GLN A 105 -20.31 11.32 8.80
CA GLN A 105 -19.34 10.91 9.83
C GLN A 105 -18.09 10.23 9.27
N LEU A 106 -18.22 9.44 8.20
CA LEU A 106 -17.09 8.75 7.59
C LEU A 106 -16.10 9.76 6.99
N ILE A 107 -16.58 10.73 6.22
CA ILE A 107 -15.75 11.77 5.62
C ILE A 107 -15.14 12.69 6.69
N ILE A 108 -15.93 13.05 7.72
CA ILE A 108 -15.42 13.82 8.86
C ILE A 108 -14.25 13.09 9.53
N HIS A 109 -14.39 11.79 9.77
CA HIS A 109 -13.34 10.97 10.37
C HIS A 109 -12.09 10.91 9.48
N MET A 110 -12.27 10.71 8.17
CA MET A 110 -11.15 10.69 7.21
C MET A 110 -10.38 12.01 7.19
N LEU A 111 -11.08 13.14 7.07
CA LEU A 111 -10.46 14.48 7.03
C LEU A 111 -9.74 14.81 8.34
N LYS A 112 -10.34 14.52 9.49
CA LYS A 112 -9.70 14.73 10.81
C LYS A 112 -8.47 13.84 11.00
N THR A 113 -8.57 12.57 10.59
CA THR A 113 -7.45 11.62 10.67
C THR A 113 -6.30 12.10 9.80
N GLU A 114 -6.57 12.48 8.55
CA GLU A 114 -5.55 12.98 7.63
C GLU A 114 -4.90 14.28 8.13
N ALA A 115 -5.70 15.23 8.65
CA ALA A 115 -5.16 16.46 9.26
C ALA A 115 -4.21 16.13 10.43
N LYS A 116 -4.61 15.22 11.32
CA LYS A 116 -3.77 14.75 12.44
C LYS A 116 -2.51 14.02 11.96
N MET A 117 -2.60 13.23 10.89
CA MET A 117 -1.43 12.55 10.31
C MET A 117 -0.44 13.57 9.73
N ARG A 118 -0.92 14.59 9.02
CA ARG A 118 -0.08 15.67 8.47
C ARG A 118 0.58 16.52 9.55
N THR A 119 -0.10 16.78 10.67
CA THR A 119 0.55 17.44 11.83
C THR A 119 1.58 16.53 12.48
N ASN A 120 1.28 15.24 12.65
CA ASN A 120 2.20 14.26 13.21
C ASN A 120 3.48 14.07 12.37
N GLN A 121 3.38 14.09 11.04
CA GLN A 121 4.52 14.00 10.13
C GLN A 121 5.56 15.11 10.33
N LYS A 122 5.18 16.26 10.89
CA LYS A 122 6.13 17.34 11.22
C LYS A 122 7.17 16.87 12.26
N PHE A 123 6.77 16.01 13.20
CA PHE A 123 7.69 15.47 14.22
C PHE A 123 8.71 14.51 13.60
N ARG A 124 10.00 14.72 13.89
CA ARG A 124 11.10 13.89 13.36
C ARG A 124 10.96 12.41 13.77
N LEU A 125 10.48 12.15 14.99
CA LEU A 125 10.29 10.79 15.51
C LEU A 125 9.30 9.99 14.65
N TRP A 126 8.20 10.60 14.23
CA TRP A 126 7.18 9.93 13.41
C TRP A 126 7.71 9.57 12.01
N ARG A 127 8.49 10.47 11.39
CA ARG A 127 9.17 10.17 10.12
C ARG A 127 10.21 9.06 10.25
N TRP A 128 10.87 8.95 11.40
CA TRP A 128 11.81 7.87 11.67
C TRP A 128 11.10 6.54 11.93
N LEU A 129 10.07 6.53 12.79
CA LEU A 129 9.19 5.39 13.02
C LEU A 129 8.64 4.82 11.72
N GLN A 130 8.15 5.68 10.81
CA GLN A 130 7.62 5.28 9.51
C GLN A 130 8.67 4.60 8.62
N LYS A 131 9.93 5.05 8.66
CA LYS A 131 11.04 4.38 7.97
C LYS A 131 11.40 3.04 8.61
N CYS A 132 11.18 2.90 9.91
CA CYS A 132 11.46 1.70 10.68
C CYS A 132 10.27 0.74 10.80
N GLU A 133 9.11 1.00 10.19
CA GLU A 133 7.89 0.20 10.38
C GLU A 133 8.10 -1.31 10.12
N LEU A 134 8.78 -1.66 9.02
CA LEU A 134 9.09 -3.06 8.70
C LEU A 134 10.06 -3.68 9.72
N PHE A 135 11.03 -2.89 10.19
CA PHE A 135 11.97 -3.32 11.23
C PHE A 135 11.26 -3.52 12.57
N LEU A 136 10.37 -2.61 12.96
CA LEU A 136 9.55 -2.71 14.17
C LEU A 136 8.63 -3.94 14.11
N LEU A 137 8.03 -4.22 12.95
CA LEU A 137 7.20 -5.41 12.74
C LEU A 137 8.00 -6.71 12.90
N LEU A 138 9.24 -6.73 12.39
CA LEU A 138 10.16 -7.84 12.58
C LEU A 138 10.55 -8.01 14.06
N MET A 139 10.97 -6.92 14.72
CA MET A 139 11.34 -6.96 16.14
C MET A 139 10.17 -7.40 17.02
N LEU A 140 8.97 -6.90 16.75
CA LEU A 140 7.76 -7.33 17.44
C LEU A 140 7.56 -8.83 17.27
N SER A 141 7.64 -9.34 16.02
CA SER A 141 7.51 -10.77 15.72
C SER A 141 8.53 -11.61 16.51
N VAL A 142 9.80 -11.18 16.57
CA VAL A 142 10.86 -11.85 17.34
C VAL A 142 10.54 -11.89 18.84
N ILE A 143 10.10 -10.77 19.41
CA ILE A 143 9.74 -10.67 20.84
C ILE A 143 8.50 -11.52 21.14
N THR A 144 7.50 -11.54 20.25
CA THR A 144 6.29 -12.35 20.47
C THR A 144 6.60 -13.84 20.52
N MET A 145 7.44 -14.35 19.60
CA MET A 145 7.84 -15.75 19.60
C MET A 145 8.61 -16.12 20.88
N TRP A 146 9.51 -15.23 21.34
CA TRP A 146 10.22 -15.42 22.60
C TRP A 146 9.27 -15.45 23.80
N ALA A 147 8.36 -14.48 23.89
CA ALA A 147 7.41 -14.37 24.98
C ALA A 147 6.48 -15.60 25.07
N VAL A 148 6.03 -16.13 23.93
CA VAL A 148 5.26 -17.39 23.89
C VAL A 148 6.09 -18.53 24.50
N GLY A 149 7.34 -18.70 24.07
CA GLY A 149 8.23 -19.73 24.62
C GLY A 149 8.44 -19.56 26.13
N TYR A 150 8.72 -18.34 26.58
CA TYR A 150 8.93 -18.01 27.99
C TYR A 150 7.69 -18.29 28.86
N ILE A 151 6.48 -17.95 28.38
CA ILE A 151 5.23 -18.22 29.12
C ILE A 151 4.99 -19.73 29.25
N LEU A 152 5.30 -20.50 28.20
CA LEU A 152 5.14 -21.96 28.23
C LEU A 152 6.13 -22.61 29.20
N ASP A 153 7.37 -22.13 29.24
CA ASP A 153 8.44 -22.63 30.13
C ASP A 153 8.37 -22.07 31.56
N PHE A 154 7.49 -21.09 31.81
CA PHE A 154 7.35 -20.47 33.12
C PHE A 154 7.03 -21.51 34.22
N ASN A 155 7.78 -21.48 35.33
CA ASN A 155 7.70 -22.43 36.46
C ASN A 155 6.44 -22.24 37.33
N SER A 156 5.25 -22.30 36.73
CA SER A 156 3.96 -22.27 37.43
C SER A 156 3.14 -23.51 37.10
N ASP A 157 2.61 -24.19 38.12
CA ASP A 157 1.74 -25.37 37.96
C ASP A 157 0.34 -25.03 37.41
N SER A 158 -0.03 -23.75 37.41
CA SER A 158 -1.34 -23.29 36.94
C SER A 158 -1.37 -23.09 35.42
N TRP A 159 -1.98 -24.04 34.72
CA TRP A 159 -2.29 -23.91 33.29
C TRP A 159 -3.23 -22.74 32.98
N LEU A 160 -4.10 -22.37 33.92
CA LEU A 160 -5.00 -21.23 33.76
C LEU A 160 -4.23 -19.91 33.71
N LEU A 161 -3.20 -19.74 34.55
CA LEU A 161 -2.35 -18.55 34.52
C LEU A 161 -1.60 -18.44 33.18
N LYS A 162 -0.98 -19.54 32.71
CA LYS A 162 -0.30 -19.58 31.40
C LYS A 162 -1.27 -19.25 30.25
N GLY A 163 -2.48 -19.82 30.30
CA GLY A 163 -3.55 -19.52 29.35
C GLY A 163 -3.93 -18.04 29.33
N CYS A 164 -4.15 -17.43 30.51
CA CYS A 164 -4.43 -16.00 30.62
C CYS A 164 -3.30 -15.14 30.06
N LEU A 165 -2.04 -15.47 30.34
CA LEU A 165 -0.87 -14.75 29.83
C LEU A 165 -0.73 -14.85 28.30
N LEU A 166 -1.03 -16.02 27.72
CA LEU A 166 -1.03 -16.18 26.26
C LEU A 166 -2.15 -15.39 25.59
N VAL A 167 -3.34 -15.37 26.20
CA VAL A 167 -4.48 -14.58 25.70
C VAL A 167 -4.16 -13.08 25.77
N THR A 168 -3.59 -12.58 26.87
CA THR A 168 -3.19 -11.17 26.96
C THR A 168 -2.10 -10.83 25.95
N LEU A 169 -1.11 -11.71 25.77
CA LEU A 169 -0.08 -11.55 24.73
C LEU A 169 -0.71 -11.50 23.33
N PHE A 170 -1.67 -12.35 23.01
CA PHE A 170 -2.38 -12.33 21.73
C PHE A 170 -3.13 -11.00 21.50
N PHE A 171 -3.81 -10.47 22.52
CA PHE A 171 -4.47 -9.17 22.41
C PHE A 171 -3.47 -8.02 22.23
N LEU A 172 -2.38 -8.00 23.00
CA LEU A 172 -1.33 -6.99 22.86
C LEU A 172 -0.74 -7.03 21.44
N THR A 173 -0.41 -8.21 20.95
CA THR A 173 0.27 -8.40 19.67
C THR A 173 -0.63 -8.24 18.46
N SER A 174 -1.95 -8.35 18.62
CA SER A 174 -2.92 -8.04 17.56
C SER A 174 -3.32 -6.57 17.50
N LEU A 175 -3.28 -5.86 18.63
CA LEU A 175 -3.61 -4.42 18.72
C LEU A 175 -2.39 -3.51 18.48
N PHE A 176 -1.25 -3.84 19.06
CA PHE A 176 -0.04 -3.02 19.04
C PHE A 176 0.50 -2.72 17.64
N PRO A 177 0.60 -3.70 16.71
CA PRO A 177 1.02 -3.38 15.34
C PRO A 177 0.03 -2.47 14.62
N ARG A 178 -1.28 -2.52 14.94
CA ARG A 178 -2.27 -1.62 14.31
C ARG A 178 -2.10 -0.17 14.73
N PHE A 179 -1.48 0.08 15.88
CA PHE A 179 -1.22 1.42 16.39
C PHE A 179 0.09 2.02 15.84
N LEU A 180 1.12 1.19 15.66
CA LEU A 180 2.45 1.64 15.25
C LEU A 180 2.75 1.46 13.76
N VAL A 181 2.14 0.46 13.12
CA VAL A 181 2.40 0.07 11.73
C VAL A 181 1.16 0.39 10.91
N GLY A 182 1.34 1.08 9.79
CA GLY A 182 0.23 1.39 8.90
C GLY A 182 -0.43 0.13 8.35
N TYR A 183 -1.73 0.18 8.08
CA TYR A 183 -2.48 -0.98 7.54
C TYR A 183 -1.84 -1.56 6.26
N LYS A 184 -1.24 -0.71 5.42
CA LYS A 184 -0.51 -1.11 4.21
C LYS A 184 0.69 -2.02 4.50
N ASN A 185 1.36 -1.84 5.65
CA ASN A 185 2.54 -2.61 6.02
C ASN A 185 2.23 -3.89 6.81
N LEU A 186 1.01 -4.02 7.36
CA LEU A 186 0.54 -5.27 8.00
C LEU A 186 0.53 -6.47 7.05
N ILE A 187 0.47 -6.25 5.73
CA ILE A 187 0.54 -7.31 4.73
C ILE A 187 1.86 -8.10 4.80
N TYR A 188 2.93 -7.49 5.32
CA TYR A 188 4.24 -8.12 5.50
C TYR A 188 4.37 -8.87 6.83
N LEU A 189 3.32 -8.92 7.67
CA LEU A 189 3.33 -9.67 8.93
C LEU A 189 3.73 -11.15 8.75
N PRO A 190 3.22 -11.90 7.75
CA PRO A 190 3.63 -13.29 7.54
C PRO A 190 5.13 -13.42 7.18
N THR A 191 5.64 -12.49 6.37
CA THR A 191 7.07 -12.42 6.04
C THR A 191 7.91 -12.15 7.29
N ALA A 192 7.50 -11.19 8.13
CA ALA A 192 8.17 -10.87 9.39
C ALA A 192 8.16 -12.04 10.37
N PHE A 193 7.04 -12.76 10.46
CA PHE A 193 6.90 -13.96 11.28
C PHE A 193 7.82 -15.10 10.81
N LEU A 194 7.91 -15.33 9.50
CA LEU A 194 8.84 -16.31 8.93
C LEU A 194 10.31 -15.94 9.21
N LEU A 195 10.69 -14.69 9.02
CA LEU A 195 12.06 -14.23 9.33
C LEU A 195 12.37 -14.35 10.83
N SER A 196 11.39 -14.07 11.69
CA SER A 196 11.49 -14.27 13.13
C SER A 196 11.69 -15.74 13.50
N SER A 197 10.99 -16.68 12.86
CA SER A 197 11.17 -18.11 13.13
C SER A 197 12.55 -18.60 12.70
N ILE A 198 13.05 -18.16 11.54
CA ILE A 198 14.41 -18.44 11.06
C ILE A 198 15.46 -17.92 12.06
N PHE A 199 15.27 -16.69 12.57
CA PHE A 199 16.13 -16.12 13.60
C PHE A 199 16.19 -16.99 14.85
N TRP A 200 15.04 -17.43 15.37
CA TRP A 200 14.99 -18.28 16.56
C TRP A 200 15.57 -19.68 16.32
N ILE A 201 15.35 -20.29 15.15
CA ILE A 201 16.00 -21.55 14.77
C ILE A 201 17.54 -21.41 14.86
N PHE A 202 18.09 -20.30 14.36
CA PHE A 202 19.52 -20.03 14.42
C PHE A 202 20.01 -19.79 15.85
N MET A 203 19.30 -18.96 16.63
CA MET A 203 19.67 -18.67 18.03
C MET A 203 19.62 -19.91 18.91
N THR A 204 18.55 -20.70 18.83
CA THR A 204 18.42 -21.94 19.60
C THR A 204 19.53 -22.93 19.24
N TRP A 205 19.88 -23.05 17.95
CA TRP A 205 20.98 -23.91 17.55
C TRP A 205 22.34 -23.44 18.07
N PHE A 206 22.62 -22.14 17.97
CA PHE A 206 23.88 -21.55 18.45
C PHE A 206 24.03 -21.62 19.98
N ILE A 207 22.94 -21.45 20.73
CA ILE A 207 22.98 -21.44 22.20
C ILE A 207 22.96 -22.86 22.77
N LEU A 208 22.09 -23.74 22.27
CA LEU A 208 21.85 -25.06 22.89
C LEU A 208 22.67 -26.19 22.28
N PHE A 209 22.92 -26.17 20.97
CA PHE A 209 23.49 -27.32 20.27
C PHE A 209 24.96 -27.11 19.87
N PHE A 210 25.35 -25.89 19.51
CA PHE A 210 26.72 -25.57 19.11
C PHE A 210 27.80 -25.94 20.16
N PRO A 211 27.60 -25.72 21.48
CA PRO A 211 28.61 -26.06 22.49
C PRO A 211 28.92 -27.57 22.59
N ASP A 212 27.92 -28.43 22.38
CA ASP A 212 28.02 -29.88 22.63
C ASP A 212 28.17 -30.73 21.36
N LEU A 213 27.87 -30.19 20.17
CA LEU A 213 27.83 -30.95 18.89
C LEU A 213 29.02 -30.70 17.94
N ALA A 214 30.09 -30.05 18.39
CA ALA A 214 31.31 -29.85 17.60
C ALA A 214 32.03 -31.20 17.32
N GLY A 215 31.47 -32.01 16.42
CA GLY A 215 31.94 -33.36 16.08
C GLY A 215 30.85 -34.38 15.70
N ALA A 216 29.56 -34.06 15.89
CA ALA A 216 28.46 -34.99 15.59
C ALA A 216 28.13 -35.03 14.08
N PRO A 217 27.78 -36.20 13.50
CA PRO A 217 27.53 -36.34 12.06
C PRO A 217 26.34 -35.49 11.56
N PHE A 218 25.41 -35.13 12.45
CA PHE A 218 24.25 -34.30 12.12
C PHE A 218 24.56 -32.80 12.02
N TYR A 219 25.72 -32.35 12.54
CA TYR A 219 26.13 -30.94 12.52
C TYR A 219 26.22 -30.40 11.09
N PHE A 220 26.92 -31.11 10.21
CA PHE A 220 27.08 -30.71 8.81
C PHE A 220 25.77 -30.79 8.02
N SER A 221 24.93 -31.80 8.30
CA SER A 221 23.61 -31.94 7.65
C SER A 221 22.68 -30.78 7.99
N PHE A 222 22.68 -30.34 9.25
CA PHE A 222 21.89 -29.20 9.70
C PHE A 222 22.36 -27.89 9.08
N ILE A 223 23.68 -27.61 9.11
CA ILE A 223 24.24 -26.42 8.46
C ILE A 223 23.92 -26.42 6.97
N PHE A 224 24.11 -27.55 6.29
CA PHE A 224 23.78 -27.68 4.88
C PHE A 224 22.30 -27.40 4.61
N SER A 225 21.40 -27.93 5.44
CA SER A 225 19.95 -27.71 5.33
C SER A 225 19.58 -26.23 5.53
N ILE A 226 20.15 -25.56 6.54
CA ILE A 226 19.93 -24.12 6.77
C ILE A 226 20.48 -23.29 5.61
N VAL A 227 21.71 -23.55 5.17
CA VAL A 227 22.33 -22.81 4.08
C VAL A 227 21.54 -23.00 2.79
N ALA A 228 21.11 -24.23 2.49
CA ALA A 228 20.25 -24.51 1.34
C ALA A 228 18.91 -23.79 1.44
N PHE A 229 18.25 -23.83 2.60
CA PHE A 229 16.99 -23.12 2.84
C PHE A 229 17.14 -21.61 2.66
N LEU A 230 18.16 -20.99 3.27
CA LEU A 230 18.45 -19.56 3.12
C LEU A 230 18.78 -19.19 1.68
N TYR A 231 19.54 -20.04 0.98
CA TYR A 231 19.84 -19.86 -0.44
C TYR A 231 18.58 -19.88 -1.30
N PHE A 232 17.71 -20.88 -1.14
CA PHE A 232 16.47 -20.98 -1.92
C PHE A 232 15.46 -19.88 -1.56
N PHE A 233 15.38 -19.49 -0.29
CA PHE A 233 14.57 -18.35 0.14
C PHE A 233 15.08 -17.06 -0.50
N TYR A 234 16.38 -16.77 -0.40
CA TYR A 234 17.00 -15.61 -1.02
C TYR A 234 16.82 -15.63 -2.54
N LYS A 235 17.06 -16.76 -3.19
CA LYS A 235 16.85 -16.92 -4.64
C LYS A 235 15.42 -16.59 -5.02
N THR A 236 14.43 -17.10 -4.29
CA THR A 236 13.01 -16.81 -4.54
C THR A 236 12.68 -15.33 -4.33
N TRP A 237 13.26 -14.70 -3.31
CA TRP A 237 13.05 -13.29 -2.98
C TRP A 237 13.74 -12.32 -3.95
N ALA A 238 14.94 -12.68 -4.43
CA ALA A 238 15.79 -11.84 -5.28
C ALA A 238 15.49 -11.99 -6.77
N THR A 239 14.87 -13.10 -7.20
CA THR A 239 14.51 -13.32 -8.60
C THR A 239 13.48 -12.26 -9.04
N ASP A 240 13.77 -11.55 -10.13
CA ASP A 240 12.82 -10.61 -10.73
C ASP A 240 11.75 -11.40 -11.52
N PRO A 241 10.46 -11.32 -11.13
CA PRO A 241 9.37 -11.95 -11.87
C PRO A 241 9.06 -11.26 -13.22
N GLY A 242 9.83 -10.22 -13.58
CA GLY A 242 9.71 -9.46 -14.80
C GLY A 242 8.83 -8.23 -14.60
N PHE A 243 9.16 -7.38 -13.62
CA PHE A 243 8.44 -6.11 -13.44
C PHE A 243 8.58 -5.22 -14.68
N THR A 244 7.47 -4.93 -15.34
CA THR A 244 7.47 -4.08 -16.52
C THR A 244 7.55 -2.62 -16.09
N LYS A 245 8.63 -1.95 -16.49
CA LYS A 245 8.82 -0.51 -16.31
C LYS A 245 8.77 0.15 -17.69
N ALA A 246 8.18 1.34 -17.75
CA ALA A 246 8.15 2.16 -18.95
C ALA A 246 8.39 3.62 -18.55
N SER A 247 9.12 4.36 -19.38
CA SER A 247 9.29 5.81 -19.21
C SER A 247 7.96 6.55 -19.46
N GLU A 248 7.85 7.80 -19.01
CA GLU A 248 6.64 8.60 -19.27
C GLU A 248 6.41 8.84 -20.76
N GLU A 249 7.49 8.97 -21.54
CA GLU A 249 7.47 9.08 -22.99
C GLU A 249 6.94 7.77 -23.62
N GLU A 250 7.47 6.62 -23.21
CA GLU A 250 7.01 5.31 -23.69
C GLU A 250 5.55 5.05 -23.35
N LYS A 251 5.11 5.42 -22.15
CA LYS A 251 3.68 5.30 -21.76
C LYS A 251 2.80 6.08 -22.73
N LYS A 252 3.12 7.34 -23.03
CA LYS A 252 2.36 8.18 -23.97
C LYS A 252 2.33 7.58 -25.38
N VAL A 253 3.49 7.16 -25.89
CA VAL A 253 3.59 6.54 -27.22
C VAL A 253 2.79 5.25 -27.30
N ASN A 254 2.88 4.38 -26.28
CA ASN A 254 2.12 3.14 -26.21
C ASN A 254 0.61 3.40 -26.19
N ILE A 255 0.15 4.37 -25.40
CA ILE A 255 -1.27 4.74 -25.34
C ILE A 255 -1.77 5.21 -26.70
N ILE A 256 -1.04 6.14 -27.35
CA ILE A 256 -1.42 6.67 -28.67
C ILE A 256 -1.46 5.55 -29.70
N THR A 257 -0.40 4.74 -29.77
CA THR A 257 -0.28 3.64 -30.73
C THR A 257 -1.43 2.64 -30.55
N LEU A 258 -1.69 2.19 -29.32
CA LEU A 258 -2.78 1.25 -29.04
C LEU A 258 -4.16 1.84 -29.35
N ALA A 259 -4.37 3.14 -29.11
CA ALA A 259 -5.62 3.81 -29.43
C ALA A 259 -5.85 3.86 -30.95
N GLU A 260 -4.84 4.29 -31.70
CA GLU A 260 -4.91 4.47 -33.16
C GLU A 260 -5.01 3.14 -33.90
N THR A 261 -4.45 2.06 -33.36
CA THR A 261 -4.64 0.70 -33.90
C THR A 261 -5.95 0.05 -33.47
N GLY A 262 -6.81 0.74 -32.70
CA GLY A 262 -8.06 0.18 -32.19
C GLY A 262 -7.87 -0.94 -31.16
N CYS A 263 -6.68 -1.06 -30.58
CA CYS A 263 -6.31 -2.13 -29.65
C CYS A 263 -6.29 -1.66 -28.18
N LEU A 264 -6.74 -0.45 -27.84
CA LEU A 264 -6.71 0.09 -26.48
C LEU A 264 -7.84 -0.51 -25.60
N ASP A 265 -7.74 -1.82 -25.34
CA ASP A 265 -8.65 -2.57 -24.49
C ASP A 265 -7.99 -2.98 -23.16
N PHE A 266 -8.79 -3.47 -22.22
CA PHE A 266 -8.27 -3.90 -20.90
C PHE A 266 -7.35 -5.14 -20.98
N ARG A 267 -7.33 -5.85 -22.12
CA ARG A 267 -6.52 -7.06 -22.33
C ARG A 267 -5.09 -6.69 -22.70
N THR A 268 -4.90 -5.67 -23.52
CA THR A 268 -3.60 -5.22 -24.00
C THR A 268 -3.06 -4.00 -23.24
N PHE A 269 -3.90 -3.29 -22.48
CA PHE A 269 -3.51 -2.09 -21.74
C PHE A 269 -3.79 -2.22 -20.24
N CYS A 270 -2.83 -1.75 -19.43
CA CYS A 270 -3.02 -1.63 -17.99
C CYS A 270 -3.30 -0.17 -17.61
N THR A 271 -4.52 0.12 -17.18
CA THR A 271 -4.91 1.44 -16.64
C THR A 271 -4.20 1.75 -15.32
N SER A 272 -3.72 0.74 -14.59
CA SER A 272 -2.96 0.91 -13.36
C SER A 272 -1.57 1.49 -13.62
N CYS A 273 -0.80 0.85 -14.50
CA CYS A 273 0.60 1.19 -14.80
C CYS A 273 0.77 2.10 -16.03
N LEU A 274 -0.29 2.33 -16.81
CA LEU A 274 -0.28 3.08 -18.08
C LEU A 274 0.64 2.47 -19.15
N ILE A 275 0.74 1.14 -19.19
CA ILE A 275 1.61 0.42 -20.13
C ILE A 275 0.82 -0.59 -20.98
N ARG A 276 1.42 -0.97 -22.10
CA ARG A 276 1.02 -2.17 -22.83
C ARG A 276 1.33 -3.42 -22.00
N LYS A 277 0.34 -4.29 -21.81
CA LYS A 277 0.48 -5.59 -21.15
C LYS A 277 1.22 -6.57 -22.07
N PRO A 278 2.38 -7.11 -21.69
CA PRO A 278 2.93 -8.27 -22.38
C PRO A 278 2.01 -9.48 -22.26
N LEU A 279 2.16 -10.45 -23.16
CA LEU A 279 1.40 -11.70 -23.13
C LEU A 279 1.52 -12.37 -21.77
N ARG A 280 0.39 -12.81 -21.20
CA ARG A 280 0.27 -13.44 -19.87
C ARG A 280 0.58 -12.55 -18.65
N SER A 281 0.89 -11.27 -18.86
CA SER A 281 1.16 -10.35 -17.74
C SER A 281 -0.11 -9.96 -16.97
N LEU A 282 0.05 -9.75 -15.67
CA LEU A 282 -1.02 -9.30 -14.78
C LEU A 282 -0.51 -8.16 -13.89
N HIS A 283 -1.42 -7.26 -13.51
CA HIS A 283 -1.12 -6.21 -12.54
C HIS A 283 -1.30 -6.77 -11.13
N CYS A 284 -0.24 -6.75 -10.33
CA CYS A 284 -0.36 -7.07 -8.92
C CYS A 284 -0.75 -5.80 -8.15
N HIS A 285 -1.93 -5.79 -7.54
CA HIS A 285 -2.41 -4.67 -6.73
C HIS A 285 -1.54 -4.41 -5.48
N VAL A 286 -0.91 -5.46 -4.92
CA VAL A 286 -0.03 -5.34 -3.75
C VAL A 286 1.30 -4.69 -4.12
N CYS A 287 1.96 -5.17 -5.18
CA CYS A 287 3.20 -4.56 -5.68
C CYS A 287 2.97 -3.29 -6.51
N ASN A 288 1.71 -2.94 -6.77
CA ASN A 288 1.25 -1.84 -7.63
C ASN A 288 2.01 -1.78 -8.97
N SER A 289 2.28 -2.95 -9.57
CA SER A 289 3.11 -3.09 -10.76
C SER A 289 2.63 -4.23 -11.63
N CYS A 290 2.76 -4.08 -12.94
CA CYS A 290 2.58 -5.16 -13.89
C CYS A 290 3.78 -6.11 -13.86
N VAL A 291 3.48 -7.40 -13.84
CA VAL A 291 4.47 -8.48 -13.77
C VAL A 291 4.31 -9.33 -15.03
N ALA A 292 5.37 -9.41 -15.83
CA ALA A 292 5.36 -10.10 -17.11
C ALA A 292 5.05 -11.60 -16.95
N ARG A 293 5.62 -12.24 -15.93
CA ARG A 293 5.44 -13.68 -15.67
C ARG A 293 4.63 -13.93 -14.41
N TYR A 294 3.54 -13.19 -14.20
CA TYR A 294 2.78 -13.30 -12.95
C TYR A 294 2.22 -14.71 -12.72
N ASP A 295 2.54 -15.30 -11.57
CA ASP A 295 1.87 -16.49 -11.04
C ASP A 295 1.01 -16.10 -9.84
N GLN A 296 1.65 -15.67 -8.75
CA GLN A 296 0.99 -15.19 -7.55
C GLN A 296 1.84 -14.17 -6.77
N HIS A 297 1.18 -13.40 -5.90
CA HIS A 297 1.87 -12.63 -4.87
C HIS A 297 2.06 -13.48 -3.61
N CYS A 298 3.30 -13.74 -3.22
CA CYS A 298 3.61 -14.57 -2.06
C CYS A 298 3.67 -13.72 -0.79
N LEU A 299 2.76 -14.01 0.15
CA LEU A 299 2.68 -13.36 1.46
C LEU A 299 3.93 -13.59 2.33
N TRP A 300 4.64 -14.70 2.11
CA TRP A 300 5.82 -15.09 2.89
C TRP A 300 7.10 -14.42 2.43
N THR A 301 7.19 -14.04 1.14
CA THR A 301 8.33 -13.29 0.60
C THR A 301 8.01 -11.80 0.41
N GLY A 302 6.74 -11.41 0.51
CA GLY A 302 6.25 -10.05 0.26
C GLY A 302 6.42 -9.60 -1.19
N ARG A 303 6.58 -10.54 -2.13
CA ARG A 303 6.89 -10.26 -3.54
C ARG A 303 6.08 -11.12 -4.48
N CYS A 304 5.92 -10.63 -5.71
CA CYS A 304 5.38 -11.45 -6.80
C CYS A 304 6.38 -12.54 -7.17
N ILE A 305 5.87 -13.75 -7.34
CA ILE A 305 6.61 -14.88 -7.90
C ILE A 305 6.16 -15.03 -9.35
N GLY A 306 7.13 -15.31 -10.22
CA GLY A 306 6.85 -15.59 -11.61
C GLY A 306 7.43 -16.92 -12.07
N PHE A 307 6.79 -17.48 -13.09
CA PHE A 307 7.21 -18.76 -13.66
C PHE A 307 8.56 -18.60 -14.37
N GLY A 308 9.57 -19.34 -13.91
CA GLY A 308 10.92 -19.41 -14.48
C GLY A 308 10.95 -20.21 -15.76
#